data_AF-A7RLA2-F1
#
_entry.id   AF-A7RLA2-F1
#
_cell.length_a   1.000
_cell.length_b   1.000
_cell.length_c   1.000
_cell.angle_alpha   90.00
_cell.angle_beta   90.00
_cell.angle_gamma   90.00
#
_symmetry.space_group_name_H-M   'P 1'
#
loop_
_entity.id
_entity.type
_entity.pdbx_description
1 polymer ?
#
loop_
_entity_poly.entity_id
_entity_poly.type
_entity_poly.pdbx_seq_one_letter_code
_entity_poly.pdbx_strand_id
1 'polypeptide(L)'
;KSSSDDFLQIDLGTPHIVCGVATQGNHPQDQWVISFKFTYSTDGTTYSFYKDLAGNQVLFANQDRDGVVHQVLYKELVARYVRIHPTTFQGKPCMRGELYGVKTITVDLGSRKTVTGIATHGDHTRDNWVKKYKVLHSHDNKLWMETQSAVSYVLFANQDRDGVVHQVLYKELVARYVRIHPTTFQGKACMRGELYGVKTITGKHTPCTAPFGLENNTIPDDQISSNSSESSHPASQGRLYGASSWCSVTSSSGNLQVDLGSRKTVTGIATQGDHTRDNWVTKYKV
;
A
#
# COMPACT_ATOMS: atom_id res chain seq x y z
N LYS A 1 -43.85 6.83 17.05
CA LYS A 1 -43.21 5.51 16.84
C LYS A 1 -41.70 5.76 16.89
N SER A 2 -41.00 5.30 17.94
CA SER A 2 -39.55 5.14 17.88
C SER A 2 -39.31 3.65 17.64
N SER A 3 -39.08 3.25 16.39
CA SER A 3 -38.50 1.93 16.14
C SER A 3 -37.08 1.97 16.69
N SER A 4 -36.63 0.90 17.32
CA SER A 4 -35.26 0.77 17.88
C SER A 4 -34.15 0.84 16.82
N ASP A 5 -34.49 1.09 15.56
CA ASP A 5 -33.65 0.96 14.38
C ASP A 5 -33.57 2.26 13.58
N ASP A 6 -34.06 3.38 14.13
CA ASP A 6 -34.02 4.68 13.46
C ASP A 6 -32.57 5.18 13.34
N PHE A 7 -32.14 5.57 12.14
CA PHE A 7 -30.81 6.11 11.87
C PHE A 7 -30.83 7.31 10.95
N LEU A 8 -29.84 8.19 11.12
CA LEU A 8 -29.47 9.22 10.14
C LEU A 8 -28.39 8.64 9.22
N GLN A 9 -28.64 8.56 7.92
CA GLN A 9 -27.64 8.13 6.93
C GLN A 9 -27.06 9.33 6.17
N ILE A 10 -25.75 9.31 5.99
CA ILE A 10 -24.97 10.31 5.24
C ILE A 10 -24.20 9.56 4.15
N ASP A 11 -24.42 9.91 2.88
CA ASP A 11 -23.59 9.46 1.75
C ASP A 11 -22.59 10.56 1.37
N LEU A 12 -21.31 10.28 1.54
CA LEU A 12 -20.20 11.18 1.20
C LEU A 12 -19.88 11.22 -0.31
N GLY A 13 -20.60 10.44 -1.13
CA GLY A 13 -20.44 10.31 -2.58
C GLY A 13 -19.23 9.48 -3.01
N THR A 14 -18.10 9.64 -2.32
CA THR A 14 -16.87 8.85 -2.50
C THR A 14 -16.34 8.33 -1.16
N PRO A 15 -15.47 7.30 -1.14
CA PRO A 15 -14.87 6.84 0.10
C PRO A 15 -13.94 7.90 0.71
N HIS A 16 -14.15 8.20 1.99
CA HIS A 16 -13.34 9.10 2.81
C HIS A 16 -12.80 8.34 4.03
N ILE A 17 -11.67 8.78 4.56
CA ILE A 17 -11.22 8.46 5.91
C ILE A 17 -11.97 9.41 6.83
N VAL A 18 -12.91 8.90 7.63
CA VAL A 18 -13.67 9.68 8.60
C VAL A 18 -12.94 9.65 9.93
N CYS A 19 -12.51 10.79 10.44
CA CYS A 19 -11.70 10.91 11.66
C CYS A 19 -12.45 11.59 12.81
N GLY A 20 -13.66 12.09 12.59
CA GLY A 20 -14.44 12.71 13.64
C GLY A 20 -15.90 12.92 13.30
N VAL A 21 -16.70 13.15 14.33
CA VAL A 21 -18.09 13.58 14.23
C VAL A 21 -18.35 14.67 15.26
N ALA A 22 -19.02 15.74 14.86
CA ALA A 22 -19.58 16.70 15.80
C ALA A 22 -21.10 16.57 15.83
N THR A 23 -21.67 16.69 17.03
CA THR A 23 -23.12 16.65 17.24
C THR A 23 -23.59 17.86 18.02
N GLN A 24 -24.80 18.32 17.74
CA GLN A 24 -25.52 19.39 18.42
C GLN A 24 -27.00 19.02 18.52
N GLY A 25 -27.72 19.51 19.53
CA GLY A 25 -29.14 19.22 19.74
C GLY A 25 -30.10 20.06 18.87
N ASN A 26 -31.37 20.11 19.22
CA ASN A 26 -32.41 20.88 18.52
C ASN A 26 -32.51 22.31 19.08
N HIS A 27 -31.94 23.33 18.43
CA HIS A 27 -31.93 24.69 18.99
C HIS A 27 -33.33 25.23 19.43
N PRO A 28 -34.42 25.01 18.66
CA PRO A 28 -35.78 25.40 19.07
C PRO A 28 -36.40 24.70 20.28
N GLN A 29 -35.98 23.49 20.67
CA GLN A 29 -36.64 22.69 21.71
C GLN A 29 -35.62 21.91 22.54
N ASP A 30 -35.91 21.64 23.81
CA ASP A 30 -35.03 20.85 24.69
C ASP A 30 -35.03 19.36 24.31
N GLN A 31 -34.43 19.06 23.16
CA GLN A 31 -34.34 17.75 22.53
C GLN A 31 -32.94 17.56 21.96
N TRP A 32 -32.27 16.47 22.33
CA TRP A 32 -30.94 16.16 21.82
C TRP A 32 -30.60 14.68 22.00
N VAL A 33 -29.74 14.16 21.14
CA VAL A 33 -29.13 12.84 21.31
C VAL A 33 -28.07 12.92 22.42
N ILE A 34 -28.14 12.01 23.39
CA ILE A 34 -27.20 11.88 24.53
C ILE A 34 -26.12 10.85 24.21
N SER A 35 -26.49 9.76 23.55
CA SER A 35 -25.55 8.75 23.08
C SER A 35 -26.03 8.15 21.77
N PHE A 36 -25.08 7.64 20.98
CA PHE A 36 -25.38 6.96 19.73
C PHE A 36 -24.38 5.85 19.44
N LYS A 37 -24.78 4.93 18.57
CA LYS A 37 -23.88 4.01 17.87
C LYS A 37 -23.64 4.50 16.46
N PHE A 38 -22.49 4.16 15.92
CA PHE A 38 -22.06 4.58 14.60
C PHE A 38 -21.79 3.34 13.74
N THR A 39 -22.44 3.25 12.57
CA THR A 39 -22.08 2.25 11.55
C THR A 39 -21.60 2.91 10.26
N TYR A 40 -20.77 2.19 9.52
CA TYR A 40 -20.16 2.68 8.30
C TYR A 40 -20.08 1.60 7.23
N SER A 41 -20.04 2.04 5.98
CA SER A 41 -19.94 1.18 4.81
C SER A 41 -19.20 1.88 3.66
N THR A 42 -18.54 1.09 2.82
CA THR A 42 -17.96 1.57 1.56
C THR A 42 -18.86 1.29 0.34
N ASP A 43 -19.76 0.32 0.43
CA ASP A 43 -20.63 -0.14 -0.66
C ASP A 43 -22.11 0.22 -0.49
N GLY A 44 -22.53 0.57 0.73
CA GLY A 44 -23.91 0.91 1.07
C GLY A 44 -24.79 -0.30 1.35
N THR A 45 -24.25 -1.52 1.25
CA THR A 45 -24.96 -2.78 1.49
C THR A 45 -24.49 -3.46 2.78
N THR A 46 -23.19 -3.50 3.05
CA THR A 46 -22.63 -4.14 4.24
C THR A 46 -22.12 -3.07 5.19
N TYR A 47 -22.65 -3.05 6.42
CA TYR A 47 -22.30 -2.07 7.45
C TYR A 47 -21.56 -2.73 8.61
N SER A 48 -20.56 -2.03 9.11
CA SER A 48 -19.82 -2.40 10.32
C SER A 48 -20.04 -1.37 11.41
N PHE A 49 -20.11 -1.81 12.67
CA PHE A 49 -20.09 -0.89 13.82
C PHE A 49 -18.68 -0.33 14.02
N TYR A 50 -18.59 0.98 14.25
CA TYR A 50 -17.38 1.57 14.82
C TYR A 50 -17.19 1.06 16.24
N LYS A 51 -15.93 0.81 16.58
CA LYS A 51 -15.49 0.43 17.91
C LYS A 51 -14.28 1.29 18.24
N ASP A 52 -14.26 1.88 19.42
CA ASP A 52 -13.07 2.55 19.95
C ASP A 52 -11.93 1.56 20.21
N LEU A 53 -10.80 2.06 20.72
CA LEU A 53 -9.62 1.23 21.02
C LEU A 53 -9.88 0.18 22.11
N ALA A 54 -10.88 0.39 22.97
CA ALA A 54 -11.31 -0.55 24.00
C ALA A 54 -12.43 -1.50 23.53
N GLY A 55 -12.92 -1.34 22.30
CA GLY A 55 -13.99 -2.16 21.74
C GLY A 55 -15.41 -1.61 21.98
N ASN A 56 -15.56 -0.45 22.61
CA ASN A 56 -16.87 0.16 22.87
C ASN A 56 -17.47 0.73 21.59
N GLN A 57 -18.78 0.54 21.43
CA GLN A 57 -19.54 1.01 20.25
C GLN A 57 -20.34 2.30 20.51
N VAL A 58 -20.55 2.63 21.78
CA VAL A 58 -21.37 3.78 22.19
C VAL A 58 -20.48 5.01 22.26
N LEU A 59 -20.91 6.06 21.58
CA LEU A 59 -20.30 7.38 21.62
C LEU A 59 -21.24 8.34 22.35
N PHE A 60 -20.68 9.18 23.20
CA PHE A 60 -21.44 10.21 23.90
C PHE A 60 -21.60 11.45 23.02
N ALA A 61 -22.82 11.97 22.96
CA ALA A 61 -23.18 13.17 22.22
C ALA A 61 -23.45 14.30 23.23
N ASN A 62 -24.62 14.94 23.16
CA ASN A 62 -24.88 16.22 23.79
C ASN A 62 -25.49 16.07 25.19
N GLN A 63 -25.28 17.09 26.03
CA GLN A 63 -25.94 17.23 27.34
C GLN A 63 -26.99 18.35 27.35
N ASP A 64 -27.09 19.11 26.25
CA ASP A 64 -28.04 20.20 26.04
C ASP A 64 -28.36 20.34 24.54
N ARG A 65 -29.18 21.35 24.18
CA ARG A 65 -29.62 21.59 22.80
C ARG A 65 -28.65 22.40 21.93
N ASP A 66 -27.68 23.12 22.52
CA ASP A 66 -26.92 24.19 21.87
C ASP A 66 -25.40 23.99 21.86
N GLY A 67 -24.84 23.31 22.85
CA GLY A 67 -23.45 22.90 22.90
C GLY A 67 -23.10 21.92 21.79
N VAL A 68 -21.92 22.08 21.20
CA VAL A 68 -21.38 21.16 20.19
C VAL A 68 -20.44 20.18 20.89
N VAL A 69 -20.64 18.89 20.66
CA VAL A 69 -19.77 17.82 21.18
C VAL A 69 -19.00 17.21 20.03
N HIS A 70 -17.67 17.17 20.16
CA HIS A 70 -16.77 16.57 19.18
C HIS A 70 -16.28 15.21 19.66
N GLN A 71 -16.44 14.19 18.82
CA GLN A 71 -15.86 12.87 19.02
C GLN A 71 -14.78 12.62 17.97
N VAL A 72 -13.55 12.39 18.43
CA VAL A 72 -12.43 11.97 17.57
C VAL A 72 -12.48 10.46 17.40
N LEU A 73 -12.41 10.00 16.15
CA LEU A 73 -12.45 8.58 15.79
C LEU A 73 -11.02 8.14 15.47
N TYR A 74 -10.42 7.37 16.38
CA TYR A 74 -9.00 7.01 16.32
C TYR A 74 -8.71 5.77 15.46
N LYS A 75 -9.73 4.97 15.15
CA LYS A 75 -9.58 3.78 14.31
C LYS A 75 -9.72 4.17 12.84
N GLU A 76 -8.82 3.68 11.98
CA GLU A 76 -8.87 3.92 10.53
C GLU A 76 -10.23 3.53 9.96
N LEU A 77 -11.04 4.53 9.65
CA LEU A 77 -12.44 4.38 9.31
C LEU A 77 -12.66 4.87 7.89
N VAL A 78 -12.58 3.95 6.93
CA VAL A 78 -12.91 4.28 5.54
C VAL A 78 -14.40 4.05 5.31
N ALA A 79 -15.11 5.12 4.96
CA ALA A 79 -16.54 5.10 4.74
C ALA A 79 -16.92 5.95 3.53
N ARG A 80 -17.91 5.48 2.77
CA ARG A 80 -18.71 6.33 1.88
C ARG A 80 -20.05 6.62 2.54
N TYR A 81 -20.66 5.61 3.15
CA TYR A 81 -21.92 5.73 3.87
C TYR A 81 -21.67 5.65 5.36
N VAL A 82 -22.25 6.59 6.10
CA VAL A 82 -22.20 6.65 7.57
C VAL A 82 -23.63 6.64 8.07
N ARG A 83 -23.92 5.84 9.11
CA ARG A 83 -25.19 5.84 9.82
C ARG A 83 -24.97 6.14 11.30
N ILE A 84 -25.70 7.11 11.81
CA ILE A 84 -25.77 7.43 13.23
C ILE A 84 -27.07 6.88 13.78
N HIS A 85 -26.96 6.03 14.81
CA HIS A 85 -28.07 5.33 15.45
C HIS A 85 -28.23 5.88 16.87
N PRO A 86 -29.14 6.84 17.12
CA PRO A 86 -29.38 7.36 18.46
C PRO A 86 -29.75 6.23 19.44
N THR A 87 -29.08 6.17 20.59
CA THR A 87 -29.35 5.16 21.62
C THR A 87 -30.08 5.73 22.83
N THR A 88 -29.66 6.90 23.31
CA THR A 88 -30.37 7.64 24.37
C THR A 88 -30.47 9.10 23.99
N PHE A 89 -31.54 9.77 24.42
CA PHE A 89 -31.84 11.14 24.06
C PHE A 89 -32.73 11.82 25.10
N GLN A 90 -32.65 13.14 25.18
CA GLN A 90 -33.60 13.97 25.89
C GLN A 90 -34.77 14.28 24.97
N GLY A 91 -36.00 14.04 25.43
CA GLY A 91 -37.24 14.35 24.69
C GLY A 91 -37.43 13.52 23.42
N LYS A 92 -36.73 13.88 22.33
CA LYS A 92 -36.73 13.18 21.03
C LYS A 92 -35.31 13.06 20.49
N PRO A 93 -35.02 12.05 19.64
CA PRO A 93 -33.69 11.86 19.04
C PRO A 93 -33.42 12.89 17.94
N CYS A 94 -33.28 14.16 18.31
CA CYS A 94 -32.95 15.25 17.40
C CYS A 94 -31.44 15.50 17.41
N MET A 95 -30.87 15.68 16.23
CA MET A 95 -29.46 16.04 16.10
C MET A 95 -29.22 16.92 14.88
N ARG A 96 -28.28 17.85 15.03
CA ARG A 96 -27.51 18.46 13.95
C ARG A 96 -26.09 17.89 14.04
N GLY A 97 -25.40 17.71 12.92
CA GLY A 97 -24.06 17.15 12.97
C GLY A 97 -23.19 17.46 11.76
N GLU A 98 -21.91 17.19 11.94
CA GLU A 98 -20.84 17.35 10.95
C GLU A 98 -19.91 16.13 11.00
N LEU A 99 -19.41 15.69 9.85
CA LEU A 99 -18.39 14.65 9.73
C LEU A 99 -17.05 15.25 9.34
N TYR A 100 -16.00 14.86 10.05
CA TYR A 100 -14.64 15.29 9.76
C TYR A 100 -13.87 14.15 9.11
N GLY A 101 -13.15 14.45 8.04
CA GLY A 101 -12.40 13.45 7.31
C GLY A 101 -11.65 13.98 6.11
N VAL A 102 -11.00 13.06 5.39
CA VAL A 102 -10.27 13.34 4.14
C VAL A 102 -10.66 12.35 3.06
N LYS A 103 -10.83 12.83 1.84
CA LYS A 103 -11.14 11.97 0.68
C LYS A 103 -10.00 10.99 0.42
N THR A 104 -10.33 9.71 0.22
CA THR A 104 -9.34 8.74 -0.23
C THR A 104 -9.05 8.92 -1.72
N ILE A 105 -7.81 8.69 -2.12
CA ILE A 105 -7.43 8.66 -3.52
C ILE A 105 -7.42 7.20 -3.95
N THR A 106 -8.41 6.76 -4.73
CA THR A 106 -8.50 5.39 -5.25
C THR A 106 -8.26 5.40 -6.75
N VAL A 107 -7.37 4.53 -7.22
CA VAL A 107 -7.02 4.37 -8.63
C VAL A 107 -7.39 2.96 -9.07
N ASP A 108 -8.25 2.81 -10.08
CA ASP A 108 -8.47 1.54 -10.80
C ASP A 108 -7.50 1.46 -11.97
N LEU A 109 -6.62 0.46 -11.95
CA LEU A 109 -5.64 0.20 -12.99
C LEU A 109 -6.26 -0.50 -14.22
N GLY A 110 -7.55 -0.84 -14.18
CA GLY A 110 -8.32 -1.52 -15.22
C GLY A 110 -8.06 -3.02 -15.32
N SER A 111 -6.82 -3.45 -15.04
CA SER A 111 -6.41 -4.84 -14.94
C SER A 111 -5.48 -5.03 -13.73
N ARG A 112 -5.21 -6.28 -13.34
CA ARG A 112 -4.12 -6.54 -12.39
C ARG A 112 -2.80 -6.05 -12.99
N LYS A 113 -2.04 -5.30 -12.20
CA LYS A 113 -0.69 -4.80 -12.51
C LYS A 113 0.19 -4.93 -11.26
N THR A 114 1.49 -5.03 -11.49
CA THR A 114 2.49 -4.97 -10.43
C THR A 114 2.92 -3.53 -10.29
N VAL A 115 2.59 -2.90 -9.16
CA VAL A 115 2.95 -1.52 -8.85
C VAL A 115 4.29 -1.53 -8.13
N THR A 116 5.25 -0.77 -8.65
CA THR A 116 6.64 -0.75 -8.19
C THR A 116 7.03 0.57 -7.55
N GLY A 117 6.24 1.63 -7.75
CA GLY A 117 6.54 2.92 -7.15
C GLY A 117 5.41 3.93 -7.28
N ILE A 118 5.55 5.03 -6.55
CA ILE A 118 4.60 6.13 -6.53
C ILE A 118 5.40 7.44 -6.57
N ALA A 119 5.11 8.32 -7.53
CA ALA A 119 5.52 9.72 -7.47
C ALA A 119 4.40 10.56 -6.88
N THR A 120 4.77 11.49 -6.00
CA THR A 120 3.85 12.42 -5.34
C THR A 120 4.33 13.84 -5.51
N HIS A 121 3.39 14.78 -5.66
CA HIS A 121 3.62 16.20 -5.87
C HIS A 121 2.50 17.00 -5.20
N GLY A 122 2.81 18.15 -4.59
CA GLY A 122 1.81 19.04 -3.97
C GLY A 122 0.94 19.82 -4.97
N ASP A 123 0.14 20.76 -4.48
CA ASP A 123 -0.66 21.69 -5.29
C ASP A 123 0.20 22.88 -5.75
N HIS A 124 0.58 22.96 -7.03
CA HIS A 124 1.41 24.08 -7.52
C HIS A 124 0.75 25.46 -7.39
N THR A 125 -0.55 25.54 -7.14
CA THR A 125 -1.29 26.81 -7.03
C THR A 125 -1.44 27.31 -5.60
N ARG A 126 -1.31 26.43 -4.60
CA ARG A 126 -1.57 26.73 -3.18
C ARG A 126 -0.57 26.02 -2.29
N ASP A 127 -0.33 26.55 -1.10
CA ASP A 127 0.61 25.97 -0.14
C ASP A 127 0.06 24.73 0.59
N ASN A 128 -0.33 23.71 -0.20
CA ASN A 128 -0.97 22.49 0.26
C ASN A 128 -0.29 21.26 -0.33
N TRP A 129 0.15 20.32 0.51
CA TRP A 129 0.72 19.05 0.07
C TRP A 129 0.59 17.96 1.14
N VAL A 130 0.54 16.71 0.70
CA VAL A 130 0.64 15.56 1.59
C VAL A 130 2.10 15.37 2.02
N LYS A 131 2.33 15.20 3.32
CA LYS A 131 3.65 14.97 3.94
C LYS A 131 3.92 13.49 4.17
N LYS A 132 2.90 12.73 4.55
CA LYS A 132 2.97 11.28 4.77
C LYS A 132 1.69 10.60 4.31
N TYR A 133 1.80 9.35 3.89
CA TYR A 133 0.65 8.55 3.46
C TYR A 133 0.87 7.04 3.68
N LYS A 134 -0.23 6.30 3.67
CA LYS A 134 -0.24 4.83 3.58
C LYS A 134 -0.75 4.39 2.21
N VAL A 135 -0.35 3.20 1.78
CA VAL A 135 -0.78 2.59 0.51
C VAL A 135 -1.54 1.32 0.82
N LEU A 136 -2.79 1.24 0.36
CA LEU A 136 -3.59 0.04 0.40
C LEU A 136 -3.80 -0.46 -1.02
N HIS A 137 -3.96 -1.77 -1.17
CA HIS A 137 -4.20 -2.39 -2.47
C HIS A 137 -5.30 -3.44 -2.42
N SER A 138 -5.94 -3.64 -3.56
CA SER A 138 -7.07 -4.56 -3.70
C SER A 138 -7.13 -5.16 -5.11
N HIS A 139 -7.69 -6.36 -5.20
CA HIS A 139 -8.01 -7.01 -6.47
C HIS A 139 -9.46 -6.75 -6.92
N ASP A 140 -10.36 -6.42 -6.00
CA ASP A 140 -11.81 -6.43 -6.19
C ASP A 140 -12.51 -5.13 -5.74
N ASN A 141 -11.75 -4.15 -5.25
CA ASN A 141 -12.23 -2.89 -4.67
C ASN A 141 -13.06 -3.06 -3.37
N LYS A 142 -13.07 -4.27 -2.80
CA LYS A 142 -13.83 -4.61 -1.57
C LYS A 142 -12.89 -4.97 -0.44
N LEU A 143 -12.02 -5.96 -0.65
CA LEU A 143 -11.01 -6.36 0.31
C LEU A 143 -9.74 -5.55 0.09
N TRP A 144 -9.28 -4.86 1.12
CA TRP A 144 -8.11 -4.00 1.07
C TRP A 144 -7.01 -4.53 1.97
N MET A 145 -5.80 -4.62 1.44
CA MET A 145 -4.59 -5.01 2.17
C MET A 145 -3.68 -3.80 2.32
N GLU A 146 -3.14 -3.58 3.52
CA GLU A 146 -2.14 -2.54 3.75
C GLU A 146 -0.79 -3.01 3.19
N THR A 147 -0.11 -2.10 2.51
CA THR A 147 1.18 -2.39 1.89
C THR A 147 2.30 -2.14 2.89
N GLN A 148 3.10 -3.17 3.15
CA GLN A 148 4.39 -3.01 3.79
C GLN A 148 5.42 -2.60 2.74
N SER A 149 6.09 -1.47 2.92
CA SER A 149 7.38 -1.25 2.27
C SER A 149 8.49 -1.97 3.05
N ALA A 150 9.71 -2.02 2.52
CA ALA A 150 10.86 -2.62 3.20
C ALA A 150 11.24 -1.94 4.53
N VAL A 151 10.74 -0.71 4.79
CA VAL A 151 11.21 0.14 5.90
C VAL A 151 10.07 0.62 6.80
N SER A 152 8.88 0.83 6.25
CA SER A 152 7.75 1.42 6.99
C SER A 152 6.39 1.16 6.32
N TYR A 153 5.33 1.10 7.11
CA TYR A 153 3.93 1.13 6.63
C TYR A 153 3.50 2.53 6.16
N VAL A 154 4.17 3.57 6.68
CA VAL A 154 3.92 4.97 6.34
C VAL A 154 5.05 5.49 5.46
N LEU A 155 4.70 5.94 4.27
CA LEU A 155 5.62 6.51 3.29
C LEU A 155 5.67 8.03 3.43
N PHE A 156 6.85 8.59 3.19
CA PHE A 156 7.04 10.04 3.12
C PHE A 156 6.65 10.55 1.72
N ALA A 157 5.88 11.63 1.68
CA ALA A 157 5.57 12.36 0.46
C ALA A 157 6.37 13.67 0.44
N ASN A 158 5.72 14.80 0.17
CA ASN A 158 6.37 16.05 -0.16
C ASN A 158 6.75 16.86 1.09
N GLN A 159 7.81 17.67 0.97
CA GLN A 159 8.19 18.68 1.95
C GLN A 159 7.74 20.09 1.55
N ASP A 160 7.33 20.27 0.30
CA ASP A 160 6.84 21.51 -0.30
C ASP A 160 5.74 21.21 -1.35
N ARG A 161 5.27 22.23 -2.05
CA ARG A 161 4.22 22.09 -3.06
C ARG A 161 4.72 21.69 -4.45
N ASP A 162 6.01 21.92 -4.74
CA ASP A 162 6.57 21.96 -6.11
C ASP A 162 7.52 20.79 -6.44
N GLY A 163 8.19 20.22 -5.45
CA GLY A 163 9.07 19.07 -5.60
C GLY A 163 8.30 17.76 -5.79
N VAL A 164 8.86 16.88 -6.62
CA VAL A 164 8.35 15.51 -6.81
C VAL A 164 9.11 14.56 -5.89
N VAL A 165 8.38 13.73 -5.14
CA VAL A 165 8.95 12.69 -4.29
C VAL A 165 8.57 11.32 -4.83
N HIS A 166 9.58 10.48 -5.07
CA HIS A 166 9.43 9.11 -5.54
C HIS A 166 9.61 8.13 -4.38
N GLN A 167 8.67 7.20 -4.23
CA GLN A 167 8.75 6.09 -3.30
C GLN A 167 8.77 4.76 -4.07
N VAL A 168 9.77 3.93 -3.78
CA VAL A 168 9.89 2.58 -4.35
C VAL A 168 9.18 1.59 -3.42
N LEU A 169 8.32 0.74 -3.99
CA LEU A 169 7.61 -0.30 -3.28
C LEU A 169 8.38 -1.61 -3.42
N TYR A 170 8.96 -2.08 -2.31
CA TYR A 170 9.90 -3.21 -2.28
C TYR A 170 9.26 -4.60 -2.30
N LYS A 171 7.94 -4.71 -2.08
CA LYS A 171 7.20 -5.97 -2.16
C LYS A 171 6.29 -5.91 -3.37
N GLU A 172 6.24 -6.99 -4.17
CA GLU A 172 5.41 -7.11 -5.36
C GLU A 172 3.95 -6.75 -5.05
N LEU A 173 3.58 -5.50 -5.28
CA LEU A 173 2.22 -5.03 -5.08
C LEU A 173 1.44 -5.37 -6.34
N VAL A 174 0.94 -6.60 -6.40
CA VAL A 174 0.02 -7.00 -7.46
C VAL A 174 -1.37 -6.52 -7.08
N ALA A 175 -1.92 -5.59 -7.84
CA ALA A 175 -3.21 -4.99 -7.54
C ALA A 175 -3.96 -4.62 -8.81
N ARG A 176 -5.29 -4.54 -8.71
CA ARG A 176 -6.10 -3.80 -9.70
C ARG A 176 -6.43 -2.41 -9.16
N TYR A 177 -6.68 -2.30 -7.87
CA TYR A 177 -7.02 -1.04 -7.24
C TYR A 177 -5.93 -0.67 -6.24
N VAL A 178 -5.51 0.59 -6.28
CA VAL A 178 -4.55 1.17 -5.33
C VAL A 178 -5.25 2.33 -4.64
N ARG A 179 -5.09 2.43 -3.32
CA ARG A 179 -5.64 3.52 -2.53
C ARG A 179 -4.54 4.19 -1.72
N ILE A 180 -4.46 5.51 -1.84
CA ILE A 180 -3.54 6.35 -1.06
C ILE A 180 -4.34 6.98 0.08
N HIS A 181 -3.84 6.80 1.30
CA HIS A 181 -4.39 7.36 2.52
C HIS A 181 -3.44 8.45 3.05
N PRO A 182 -3.72 9.74 2.81
CA PRO A 182 -2.95 10.82 3.42
C PRO A 182 -3.06 10.74 4.94
N THR A 183 -1.92 10.77 5.65
CA THR A 183 -1.88 10.71 7.12
C THR A 183 -1.50 12.04 7.74
N THR A 184 -0.56 12.78 7.12
CA THR A 184 -0.22 14.15 7.52
C THR A 184 -0.01 15.02 6.28
N PHE A 185 -0.29 16.32 6.40
CA PHE A 185 -0.24 17.26 5.28
C PHE A 185 0.04 18.70 5.76
N GLN A 186 0.49 19.55 4.84
CA GLN A 186 0.49 21.01 5.00
C GLN A 186 -0.85 21.56 4.53
N GLY A 187 -1.48 22.43 5.34
CA GLY A 187 -2.74 23.07 4.97
C GLY A 187 -3.85 22.04 4.75
N LYS A 188 -4.14 21.73 3.49
CA LYS A 188 -5.11 20.70 3.08
C LYS A 188 -4.39 19.48 2.47
N ALA A 189 -5.01 18.31 2.60
CA ALA A 189 -4.55 17.10 1.91
C ALA A 189 -4.74 17.24 0.39
N CYS A 190 -3.70 17.76 -0.29
CA CYS A 190 -3.65 17.88 -1.74
C CYS A 190 -2.48 17.08 -2.28
N MET A 191 -2.73 16.29 -3.33
CA MET A 191 -1.72 15.45 -3.97
C MET A 191 -2.03 15.34 -5.46
N ARG A 192 -1.00 15.52 -6.28
CA ARG A 192 -0.88 15.01 -7.64
C ARG A 192 0.10 13.85 -7.61
N GLY A 193 -0.01 12.90 -8.52
CA GLY A 193 0.90 11.77 -8.52
C GLY A 193 0.78 10.88 -9.73
N GLU A 194 1.71 9.94 -9.79
CA GLU A 194 1.82 8.91 -10.81
C GLU A 194 2.11 7.55 -10.15
N LEU A 195 1.54 6.48 -10.68
CA LEU A 195 1.82 5.12 -10.26
C LEU A 195 2.75 4.45 -11.28
N TYR A 196 3.91 3.98 -10.81
CA TYR A 196 4.83 3.20 -11.63
C TYR A 196 4.57 1.71 -11.45
N GLY A 197 4.69 0.96 -12.53
CA GLY A 197 4.50 -0.47 -12.50
C GLY A 197 4.61 -1.11 -13.86
N VAL A 198 4.45 -2.43 -13.88
CA VAL A 198 4.40 -3.23 -15.10
C VAL A 198 3.06 -3.96 -15.18
N LYS A 199 2.57 -4.18 -16.40
CA LYS A 199 1.38 -5.02 -16.61
C LYS A 199 1.68 -6.41 -16.05
N THR A 200 0.87 -6.89 -15.10
CA THR A 200 0.98 -8.27 -14.65
C THR A 200 0.58 -9.15 -15.83
N ILE A 201 1.54 -9.88 -16.39
CA ILE A 201 1.23 -10.90 -17.39
C ILE A 201 0.48 -11.97 -16.61
N THR A 202 -0.84 -12.04 -16.78
CA THR A 202 -1.69 -13.11 -16.24
C THR A 202 -1.40 -14.40 -16.98
N GLY A 203 -0.25 -14.97 -16.70
CA GLY A 203 -0.05 -16.39 -16.53
C GLY A 203 0.57 -16.54 -15.16
N LYS A 204 0.54 -17.75 -14.61
CA LYS A 204 1.59 -18.25 -13.72
C LYS A 204 2.88 -17.42 -13.92
N HIS A 205 3.54 -16.98 -12.85
CA HIS A 205 4.99 -16.98 -12.93
C HIS A 205 5.28 -18.44 -13.29
N THR A 206 5.34 -18.78 -14.58
CA THR A 206 6.14 -19.92 -15.02
C THR A 206 7.45 -19.51 -14.40
N PRO A 207 7.89 -20.19 -13.31
CA PRO A 207 9.20 -19.87 -12.78
C PRO A 207 10.10 -19.86 -14.01
N CYS A 208 10.91 -18.82 -14.17
CA CYS A 208 11.78 -18.72 -15.33
C CYS A 208 12.83 -19.83 -15.19
N THR A 209 12.40 -21.06 -15.46
CA THR A 209 13.15 -22.32 -15.42
C THR A 209 13.65 -22.65 -16.80
N ALA A 210 13.29 -21.87 -17.82
CA ALA A 210 13.92 -21.94 -19.12
C ALA A 210 15.33 -21.35 -18.97
N PRO A 211 16.40 -22.18 -19.00
CA PRO A 211 17.76 -21.68 -18.89
C PRO A 211 18.11 -20.83 -20.10
N PHE A 212 18.93 -19.79 -19.90
CA PHE A 212 19.49 -19.05 -21.03
C PHE A 212 20.62 -19.78 -21.75
N GLY A 213 21.15 -20.86 -21.15
CA GLY A 213 22.09 -21.74 -21.85
C GLY A 213 23.37 -22.08 -21.11
N LEU A 214 23.57 -21.59 -19.88
CA LEU A 214 24.76 -21.94 -19.10
C LEU A 214 24.81 -23.45 -18.80
N GLU A 215 23.68 -24.03 -18.39
CA GLU A 215 23.58 -25.43 -17.95
C GLU A 215 23.66 -26.47 -19.08
N ASN A 216 23.46 -26.07 -20.34
CA ASN A 216 23.39 -26.98 -21.49
C ASN A 216 24.35 -26.58 -22.62
N ASN A 217 25.30 -25.68 -22.36
CA ASN A 217 26.27 -25.15 -23.33
C ASN A 217 25.66 -24.40 -24.54
N THR A 218 24.39 -23.97 -24.47
CA THR A 218 23.82 -23.09 -25.51
C THR A 218 24.49 -21.72 -25.50
N ILE A 219 24.91 -21.23 -24.31
CA ILE A 219 25.85 -20.11 -24.21
C ILE A 219 27.26 -20.68 -24.39
N PRO A 220 28.00 -20.34 -25.45
CA PRO A 220 29.36 -20.83 -25.68
C PRO A 220 30.39 -20.24 -24.71
N ASP A 221 31.56 -20.87 -24.62
CA ASP A 221 32.61 -20.52 -23.65
C ASP A 221 33.18 -19.10 -23.84
N ASP A 222 33.23 -18.62 -25.08
CA ASP A 222 33.70 -17.28 -25.43
C ASP A 222 32.77 -16.16 -24.93
N GLN A 223 31.53 -16.49 -24.59
CA GLN A 223 30.56 -15.58 -23.96
C GLN A 223 30.68 -15.55 -22.44
N ILE A 224 31.59 -16.32 -21.83
CA ILE A 224 31.78 -16.37 -20.37
C ILE A 224 33.19 -15.89 -20.03
N SER A 225 33.28 -14.79 -19.31
CA SER A 225 34.55 -14.17 -18.94
C SER A 225 34.60 -13.83 -17.45
N SER A 226 35.80 -13.61 -16.94
CA SER A 226 36.01 -13.24 -15.55
C SER A 226 37.26 -12.36 -15.42
N ASN A 227 37.25 -11.46 -14.45
CA ASN A 227 38.44 -10.66 -14.10
C ASN A 227 39.47 -11.44 -13.25
N SER A 228 39.10 -12.61 -12.73
CA SER A 228 39.89 -13.37 -11.76
C SER A 228 39.48 -14.84 -11.80
N SER A 229 40.36 -15.73 -12.23
CA SER A 229 40.08 -17.16 -12.30
C SER A 229 41.32 -17.99 -11.91
N GLU A 230 41.12 -19.03 -11.10
CA GLU A 230 42.13 -20.06 -10.91
C GLU A 230 42.33 -20.85 -12.22
N SER A 231 43.55 -21.36 -12.46
CA SER A 231 43.90 -22.03 -13.71
C SER A 231 43.06 -23.28 -14.00
N SER A 232 42.71 -24.05 -12.97
CA SER A 232 41.86 -25.25 -13.09
C SER A 232 40.36 -24.97 -12.95
N HIS A 233 39.98 -23.71 -12.66
CA HIS A 233 38.59 -23.28 -12.48
C HIS A 233 38.31 -21.99 -13.28
N PRO A 234 38.50 -22.02 -14.61
CA PRO A 234 38.30 -20.85 -15.46
C PRO A 234 36.84 -20.45 -15.56
N ALA A 235 36.58 -19.23 -16.07
CA ALA A 235 35.23 -18.67 -16.20
C ALA A 235 34.24 -19.60 -16.91
N SER A 236 34.67 -20.28 -17.97
CA SER A 236 33.83 -21.22 -18.74
C SER A 236 33.33 -22.42 -17.95
N GLN A 237 33.97 -22.75 -16.82
CA GLN A 237 33.54 -23.81 -15.92
C GLN A 237 32.52 -23.35 -14.87
N GLY A 238 32.16 -22.06 -14.86
CA GLY A 238 31.11 -21.49 -13.98
C GLY A 238 29.68 -21.88 -14.35
N ARG A 239 29.46 -23.06 -14.91
CA ARG A 239 28.17 -23.55 -15.43
C ARG A 239 27.45 -24.41 -14.39
N LEU A 240 26.12 -24.27 -14.33
CA LEU A 240 25.28 -25.14 -13.51
C LEU A 240 25.35 -26.58 -14.06
N TYR A 241 25.43 -27.57 -13.18
CA TYR A 241 25.66 -29.00 -13.47
C TYR A 241 26.97 -29.33 -14.22
N GLY A 242 27.91 -28.39 -14.32
CA GLY A 242 29.22 -28.62 -14.92
C GLY A 242 30.11 -29.56 -14.10
N ALA A 243 31.10 -30.18 -14.76
CA ALA A 243 32.10 -31.05 -14.15
C ALA A 243 33.18 -30.31 -13.36
N SER A 244 33.14 -28.97 -13.33
CA SER A 244 33.99 -28.12 -12.50
C SER A 244 33.19 -26.86 -12.10
N SER A 245 33.88 -25.88 -11.55
CA SER A 245 33.34 -24.60 -11.10
C SER A 245 34.23 -23.46 -11.62
N TRP A 246 33.74 -22.22 -11.57
CA TRP A 246 34.61 -21.04 -11.63
C TRP A 246 35.02 -20.64 -10.21
N CYS A 247 36.32 -20.48 -9.97
CA CYS A 247 36.87 -20.01 -8.71
C CYS A 247 37.72 -18.77 -8.93
N SER A 248 37.40 -17.69 -8.22
CA SER A 248 38.20 -16.48 -8.21
C SER A 248 39.45 -16.66 -7.34
N VAL A 249 40.61 -16.24 -7.85
CA VAL A 249 41.86 -16.18 -7.05
C VAL A 249 41.76 -15.11 -5.95
N THR A 250 40.99 -14.05 -6.18
CA THR A 250 40.78 -12.97 -5.19
C THR A 250 39.49 -13.19 -4.40
N SER A 251 39.58 -13.08 -3.07
CA SER A 251 38.46 -13.34 -2.14
C SER A 251 37.42 -12.22 -2.05
N SER A 252 37.66 -11.05 -2.66
CA SER A 252 36.84 -9.85 -2.45
C SER A 252 36.37 -9.12 -3.72
N SER A 253 36.86 -9.49 -4.91
CA SER A 253 36.60 -8.69 -6.13
C SER A 253 36.41 -9.49 -7.43
N GLY A 254 36.36 -10.82 -7.36
CA GLY A 254 36.11 -11.66 -8.54
C GLY A 254 34.71 -11.41 -9.11
N ASN A 255 34.62 -11.24 -10.43
CA ASN A 255 33.34 -11.24 -11.14
C ASN A 255 33.33 -12.33 -12.23
N LEU A 256 32.15 -12.91 -12.43
CA LEU A 256 31.84 -13.76 -13.57
C LEU A 256 30.87 -12.97 -14.46
N GLN A 257 31.26 -12.74 -15.70
CA GLN A 257 30.48 -12.02 -16.70
C GLN A 257 30.00 -13.00 -17.76
N VAL A 258 28.72 -12.91 -18.11
CA VAL A 258 28.09 -13.74 -19.13
C VAL A 258 27.44 -12.82 -20.16
N ASP A 259 27.90 -12.89 -21.40
CA ASP A 259 27.25 -12.26 -22.53
C ASP A 259 26.06 -13.12 -22.97
N LEU A 260 24.89 -12.49 -23.15
CA LEU A 260 23.66 -13.16 -23.59
C LEU A 260 23.44 -13.05 -25.11
N GLY A 261 24.39 -12.43 -25.83
CA GLY A 261 24.41 -12.22 -27.29
C GLY A 261 23.32 -11.27 -27.84
N SER A 262 22.31 -10.95 -27.03
CA SER A 262 21.21 -10.07 -27.35
C SER A 262 20.62 -9.51 -26.06
N ARG A 263 19.86 -8.42 -26.13
CA ARG A 263 19.18 -7.87 -24.96
C ARG A 263 18.10 -8.86 -24.47
N LYS A 264 18.29 -9.39 -23.25
CA LYS A 264 17.34 -10.30 -22.60
C LYS A 264 16.96 -9.78 -21.21
N THR A 265 15.78 -10.19 -20.71
CA THR A 265 15.36 -9.93 -19.33
C THR A 265 15.80 -11.09 -18.45
N VAL A 266 16.67 -10.82 -17.48
CA VAL A 266 17.07 -11.80 -16.45
C VAL A 266 16.12 -11.68 -15.26
N THR A 267 15.49 -12.79 -14.90
CA THR A 267 14.42 -12.86 -13.88
C THR A 267 14.81 -13.70 -12.67
N GLY A 268 15.96 -14.37 -12.71
CA GLY A 268 16.48 -15.20 -11.63
C GLY A 268 17.90 -15.70 -11.95
N ILE A 269 18.63 -16.08 -10.90
CA ILE A 269 19.95 -16.70 -10.99
C ILE A 269 19.92 -17.94 -10.11
N ALA A 270 20.25 -19.08 -10.69
CA ALA A 270 20.53 -20.31 -9.96
C ALA A 270 22.04 -20.44 -9.77
N THR A 271 22.47 -20.78 -8.56
CA THR A 271 23.89 -20.93 -8.20
C THR A 271 24.12 -22.31 -7.62
N GLN A 272 25.29 -22.88 -7.90
CA GLN A 272 25.79 -24.08 -7.22
C GLN A 272 27.24 -23.84 -6.76
N GLY A 273 27.65 -24.51 -5.69
CA GLY A 273 29.03 -24.52 -5.24
C GLY A 273 29.91 -25.45 -6.07
N ASP A 274 31.20 -25.49 -5.72
CA ASP A 274 32.09 -26.52 -6.23
C ASP A 274 31.67 -27.88 -5.64
N HIS A 275 31.52 -28.92 -6.47
CA HIS A 275 31.12 -30.25 -6.00
C HIS A 275 32.33 -31.14 -5.64
N THR A 276 33.54 -30.69 -5.96
CA THR A 276 34.82 -31.37 -5.66
C THR A 276 35.53 -30.74 -4.46
N ARG A 277 35.20 -29.49 -4.11
CA ARG A 277 35.79 -28.73 -3.00
C ARG A 277 34.71 -28.12 -2.12
N ASP A 278 35.01 -27.89 -0.85
CA ASP A 278 34.10 -27.23 0.10
C ASP A 278 34.08 -25.70 -0.09
N ASN A 279 33.78 -25.24 -1.32
CA ASN A 279 33.82 -23.83 -1.72
C ASN A 279 32.48 -23.39 -2.34
N TRP A 280 31.88 -22.32 -1.83
CA TRP A 280 30.65 -21.73 -2.39
C TRP A 280 30.54 -20.23 -2.11
N VAL A 281 29.73 -19.56 -2.94
CA VAL A 281 29.39 -18.14 -2.77
C VAL A 281 28.20 -18.02 -1.84
N THR A 282 28.36 -17.27 -0.73
CA THR A 282 27.28 -17.05 0.25
C THR A 282 26.50 -15.76 0.00
N LYS A 283 27.11 -14.77 -0.67
CA LYS A 283 26.51 -13.49 -1.05
C LYS A 283 27.12 -13.01 -2.36
N TYR A 284 26.31 -12.44 -3.23
CA TYR A 284 26.76 -11.81 -4.47
C TYR A 284 25.91 -10.57 -4.78
N LYS A 285 26.40 -9.75 -5.72
CA LYS A 285 25.69 -8.63 -6.33
C LYS A 285 25.66 -8.85 -7.84
N VAL A 286 24.59 -8.41 -8.49
CA VAL A 286 24.38 -8.46 -9.95
C VAL A 286 24.36 -7.04 -10.48
#